data_AF-Q5Y4W6-F1
#
_entry.id   AF-Q5Y4W6-F1
#
_cell.length_a   1.000
_cell.length_b   1.000
_cell.length_c   1.000
_cell.angle_alpha   90.00
_cell.angle_beta   90.00
_cell.angle_gamma   90.00
#
_symmetry.space_group_name_H-M   'P 1'
#
loop_
_entity.id
_entity.type
_entity.pdbx_description
1 polymer ?
#
loop_
_entity_poly.entity_id
_entity_poly.type
_entity_poly.pdbx_seq_one_letter_code
_entity_poly.pdbx_strand_id
1 'polypeptide(L)' 'MKAIISLLLISAMVFSMIEAVPLEEGLQLFEGERGCLPHNRFCNALSGPRCCSGLTCKELNIWASKCL' A
#
# COMPACT_ATOMS: atom_id res chain seq x y z
N MET A 1 -38.44 2.28 -18.35
CA MET A 1 -37.33 2.12 -19.31
C MET A 1 -36.23 3.19 -19.15
N LYS A 2 -36.55 4.50 -19.11
CA LYS A 2 -35.54 5.57 -18.92
C LYS A 2 -34.62 5.40 -17.70
N ALA A 3 -35.16 4.97 -16.55
CA ALA A 3 -34.39 4.79 -15.33
C ALA A 3 -33.29 3.71 -15.44
N ILE A 4 -33.55 2.63 -16.17
CA ILE A 4 -32.61 1.52 -16.34
C ILE A 4 -31.43 1.96 -17.21
N ILE A 5 -31.70 2.68 -18.30
CA ILE A 5 -30.67 3.23 -19.17
C ILE A 5 -29.79 4.21 -18.39
N SER A 6 -30.40 5.08 -17.56
CA SER A 6 -29.64 5.99 -16.71
C SER A 6 -28.74 5.25 -15.72
N LEU A 7 -29.21 4.16 -15.12
CA LEU A 7 -28.43 3.35 -14.19
C LEU A 7 -27.22 2.70 -14.89
N LEU A 8 -27.43 2.16 -16.10
CA LEU A 8 -26.36 1.53 -16.88
C LEU A 8 -25.28 2.54 -17.32
N LEU A 9 -25.68 3.77 -17.67
CA LEU A 9 -24.73 4.82 -18.01
C LEU A 9 -23.88 5.22 -16.80
N ILE A 10 -24.49 5.34 -15.61
CA ILE A 10 -23.76 5.65 -14.38
C ILE A 10 -22.81 4.49 -14.01
N SER A 11 -23.23 3.23 -14.15
CA SER A 11 -22.33 2.11 -13.86
C SER A 11 -21.14 2.09 -14.82
N ALA A 12 -21.36 2.29 -16.12
CA ALA A 12 -20.29 2.33 -17.11
C ALA A 12 -19.28 3.47 -16.85
N MET A 13 -19.75 4.64 -16.39
CA MET A 13 -18.87 5.75 -16.03
C MET A 13 -17.98 5.38 -14.84
N VAL A 14 -18.52 4.71 -13.81
CA VAL A 14 -17.77 4.30 -12.62
C VAL A 14 -16.71 3.26 -13.00
N PHE A 15 -17.07 2.26 -13.81
CA PHE A 15 -16.11 1.28 -14.30
C PHE A 15 -14.99 1.91 -15.13
N SER A 16 -15.31 2.87 -16.00
CA SER A 16 -14.30 3.59 -16.80
C SER A 16 -13.33 4.39 -15.93
N MET A 17 -13.81 4.96 -14.82
CA MET A 17 -12.97 5.68 -13.87
C MET A 17 -12.06 4.75 -13.06
N ILE A 18 -12.52 3.53 -12.77
CA ILE A 18 -11.70 2.52 -12.06
C ILE A 18 -10.60 1.98 -12.97
N GLU A 19 -10.90 1.71 -14.24
CA GLU A 19 -9.93 1.19 -15.21
C GLU A 19 -8.89 2.24 -15.63
N ALA A 20 -9.26 3.53 -15.60
CA ALA A 20 -8.34 4.64 -15.84
C ALA A 20 -7.33 4.86 -14.71
N VAL A 21 -7.49 4.22 -13.55
CA VAL A 21 -6.46 4.21 -12.50
C VAL A 21 -5.53 3.03 -12.80
N PRO A 22 -4.32 3.27 -13.33
CA PRO A 22 -3.38 2.19 -13.54
C PRO A 22 -3.09 1.55 -12.17
N LEU A 23 -3.31 0.24 -12.10
CA LEU A 23 -3.04 -0.56 -10.89
C LEU A 23 -1.62 -0.30 -10.35
N GLU A 24 -0.69 0.06 -11.24
CA GLU A 24 0.69 0.40 -10.93
C GLU A 24 0.85 1.73 -10.15
N GLU A 25 0.06 2.78 -10.45
CA GLU A 25 0.13 4.04 -9.69
C GLU A 25 -0.54 3.91 -8.32
N GLY A 26 -1.63 3.12 -8.24
CA GLY A 26 -2.27 2.80 -6.97
C GLY A 26 -1.37 1.99 -6.05
N LEU A 27 -0.59 1.04 -6.59
CA LEU A 27 0.37 0.26 -5.79
C LEU A 27 1.56 1.12 -5.36
N GLN A 28 2.09 1.97 -6.24
CA GLN A 28 3.19 2.87 -5.93
C GLN A 28 2.82 3.94 -4.91
N LEU A 29 1.56 4.42 -4.87
CA LEU A 29 1.10 5.32 -3.79
C LEU A 29 1.15 4.63 -2.42
N PHE A 30 0.82 3.33 -2.35
CA PHE A 30 0.88 2.57 -1.10
C PHE A 30 2.30 2.12 -0.69
N GLU A 31 3.21 2.02 -1.64
CA GLU A 31 4.64 1.75 -1.38
C GLU A 31 5.42 3.02 -1.06
N GLY A 32 5.05 4.16 -1.66
CA GLY A 32 5.68 5.47 -1.46
C GLY A 32 5.32 6.17 -0.15
N GLU A 33 4.15 5.87 0.44
CA GLU A 33 3.70 6.51 1.68
C GLU A 33 4.06 5.72 2.96
N ARG A 34 4.56 4.49 2.82
CA ARG A 34 5.16 3.75 3.94
C ARG A 34 6.63 4.11 4.05
N GLY A 35 6.90 5.28 4.60
CA GLY A 35 8.26 5.73 4.94
C GLY A 35 9.06 4.60 5.59
N CYS A 36 10.25 4.34 5.06
CA CYS A 36 11.07 3.25 5.54
C CYS A 36 11.62 3.54 6.95
N LEU A 37 11.87 2.50 7.72
CA LEU A 37 12.41 2.62 9.07
C LEU A 37 13.94 2.82 9.01
N PRO A 38 14.48 3.88 9.65
CA PRO A 38 15.92 4.11 9.71
C PRO A 38 16.63 3.10 10.62
N HIS A 39 17.97 3.10 10.57
CA HIS A 39 18.79 2.23 11.42
C HIS A 39 18.46 2.40 12.91
N ASN A 40 18.45 1.29 13.65
CA ASN A 40 18.12 1.16 15.07
C ASN A 40 16.66 1.53 15.44
N ARG A 41 15.76 1.66 14.46
CA ARG A 41 14.32 1.81 14.72
C ARG A 41 13.66 0.44 14.92
N PHE A 42 12.65 0.39 15.79
CA PHE A 42 11.83 -0.81 15.93
C PHE A 42 11.09 -1.11 14.65
N CYS A 43 11.19 -2.36 14.22
CA CYS A 43 10.49 -2.89 13.06
C CYS A 43 9.70 -4.11 13.50
N ASN A 44 8.71 -4.48 12.70
CA ASN A 44 7.98 -5.71 12.90
C ASN A 44 8.02 -6.47 11.58
N ALA A 45 8.56 -7.69 11.62
CA ALA A 45 8.75 -8.52 10.44
C ALA A 45 7.44 -8.93 9.77
N LEU A 46 6.32 -8.91 10.53
CA LEU A 46 5.00 -9.33 10.06
C LEU A 46 4.12 -8.17 9.58
N SER A 47 4.27 -6.97 10.16
CA SER A 47 3.41 -5.83 9.83
C SER A 47 4.09 -4.48 10.04
N GLY A 48 3.69 -3.47 9.26
CA GLY A 48 4.23 -2.11 9.34
C GLY A 48 5.25 -1.77 8.25
N PRO A 49 5.88 -0.58 8.33
CA PRO A 49 6.87 -0.14 7.37
C PRO A 49 8.12 -1.03 7.42
N ARG A 50 8.73 -1.27 6.26
CA ARG A 50 9.98 -2.02 6.17
C ARG A 50 11.17 -1.13 6.53
N CYS A 51 12.29 -1.76 6.89
CA CYS A 51 13.56 -1.05 7.04
C CYS A 51 13.98 -0.42 5.71
N CYS A 52 14.71 0.70 5.78
CA CYS A 52 15.28 1.32 4.59
C CYS A 52 16.26 0.38 3.89
N SER A 53 16.43 0.55 2.58
CA SER A 53 17.37 -0.23 1.77
C SER A 53 18.75 -0.29 2.42
N GLY A 54 19.30 -1.49 2.56
CA GLY A 54 20.58 -1.74 3.24
C GLY A 54 20.46 -2.15 4.71
N LEU A 55 19.25 -2.14 5.27
CA LEU A 55 18.96 -2.57 6.64
C LEU A 55 18.02 -3.78 6.64
N THR A 56 18.21 -4.66 7.62
CA THR A 56 17.38 -5.85 7.85
C THR A 56 16.64 -5.72 9.17
N CYS A 57 15.39 -6.20 9.22
CA CYS A 57 14.67 -6.27 10.49
C CYS A 57 15.19 -7.47 11.29
N LYS A 58 16.11 -7.21 12.23
CA LYS A 58 16.76 -8.24 13.04
C LYS A 58 16.07 -8.36 14.40
N GLU A 59 15.72 -9.59 14.76
CA GLU A 59 15.20 -9.92 16.09
C GLU A 59 16.32 -9.78 17.13
N LEU A 60 16.06 -8.96 18.16
CA LEU A 60 16.97 -8.78 19.30
C LEU A 60 16.52 -9.61 20.50
N ASN A 61 15.21 -9.75 20.69
CA ASN A 61 14.58 -10.63 21.65
C ASN A 61 13.13 -10.93 21.19
N ILE A 62 12.46 -11.83 21.90
CA ILE A 62 11.09 -12.28 21.59
C ILE A 62 10.05 -11.14 21.50
N TRP A 63 10.35 -9.96 22.05
CA TRP A 63 9.47 -8.78 22.08
C TRP A 63 9.94 -7.63 21.20
N ALA A 64 11.13 -7.71 20.59
CA ALA A 64 11.77 -6.58 19.93
C ALA A 64 12.58 -7.00 18.70
N SER A 65 12.18 -6.44 17.57
CA SER A 65 12.97 -6.44 16.33
C SER A 65 13.35 -5.01 15.95
N LYS A 66 14.53 -4.82 15.40
CA LYS A 66 15.03 -3.51 14.94
C LYS A 66 15.71 -3.57 13.59
N CYS A 67 15.69 -2.45 12.88
CA CYS A 67 16.42 -2.30 11.62
C CYS A 67 17.93 -2.18 11.87
N LEU A 68 18.69 -3.17 11.42
CA LEU A 68 20.14 -3.28 11.54
C LEU A 68 20.77 -3.70 10.20
#